data_AF-A0A9W6USS4-F1
#
_entry.id   AF-A0A9W6USS4-F1
#
_cell.length_a   1.000
_cell.length_b   1.000
_cell.length_c   1.000
_cell.angle_alpha   90.00
_cell.angle_beta   90.00
_cell.angle_gamma   90.00
#
_symmetry.space_group_name_H-M   'P 1'
#
loop_
_entity.id
_entity.type
_entity.pdbx_description
1 polymer ?
#
loop_
_entity_poly.entity_id
_entity_poly.type
_entity_poly.pdbx_seq_one_letter_code
_entity_poly.pdbx_strand_id
1 'polypeptide(L)'
;MAPTSCAPGFNWDGTRKGPATTRTLRIDPASPTRLLRAAAASACRWCGNHVEWCYRADGSPVPLHPAELPASDIPPPQRWHLASGLAHPGGGGSSWCRIAHTALCPATAPHTGPTTPALNTLRRALAVRTRRLTDLGFAPEPPHPATPTATGPTEAEPAAPQRPIVHMLHTHYLAPRPLPAIRCVAQTRTRDRCRHPATDPDEGRWTLMPVDPATTSPKHLAAHLLPADMAVYYLSDLPYAVQLRWRRQRCPIHDHSIAADTAITEWEPFDPFLHHAHIRTRLPTDPPPGPHPTTTDPASRPPSPAAHLVDADPACPPTAPAAPSRQSPPQSPSPVAQ
;
A
#
# COMPACT_ATOMS: atom_id res chain seq x y z
N MET A 1 18.85 24.29 -35.47
CA MET A 1 18.38 23.69 -34.21
C MET A 1 17.25 22.74 -34.55
N ALA A 2 17.47 21.43 -34.40
CA ALA A 2 16.44 20.42 -34.63
C ALA A 2 15.79 20.03 -33.29
N PRO A 3 14.47 19.76 -33.22
CA PRO A 3 13.82 19.33 -31.99
C PRO A 3 14.17 17.87 -31.68
N THR A 4 14.65 17.63 -30.47
CA THR A 4 14.92 16.28 -29.96
C THR A 4 13.59 15.56 -29.69
N SER A 5 13.32 14.52 -30.48
CA SER A 5 12.19 13.63 -30.28
C SER A 5 12.36 12.85 -28.95
N CYS A 6 11.39 12.96 -28.04
CA CYS A 6 11.37 12.16 -26.81
C CYS A 6 11.12 10.69 -27.14
N ALA A 7 11.95 9.81 -26.58
CA ALA A 7 11.77 8.36 -26.66
C ALA A 7 10.47 7.93 -25.94
N PRO A 8 9.66 7.03 -26.53
CA PRO A 8 8.45 6.54 -25.88
C PRO A 8 8.79 5.76 -24.60
N GLY A 9 8.14 6.12 -23.49
CA GLY A 9 8.30 5.44 -22.18
C GLY A 9 8.84 6.33 -21.04
N PHE A 10 9.24 7.55 -21.36
CA PHE A 10 9.72 8.52 -20.39
C PHE A 10 8.77 9.71 -20.28
N ASN A 11 8.74 10.35 -19.12
CA ASN A 11 8.15 11.66 -18.93
C ASN A 11 9.05 12.73 -19.59
N TRP A 12 8.52 13.94 -19.78
CA TRP A 12 9.27 15.06 -20.38
C TRP A 12 10.52 15.46 -19.55
N ASP A 13 10.56 15.07 -18.28
CA ASP A 13 11.67 15.25 -17.34
C ASP A 13 12.68 14.08 -17.31
N GLY A 14 12.53 13.10 -18.20
CA GLY A 14 13.42 11.93 -18.28
C GLY A 14 13.13 10.83 -17.25
N THR A 15 12.10 10.98 -16.41
CA THR A 15 11.72 9.95 -15.46
C THR A 15 10.99 8.80 -16.16
N ARG A 16 11.28 7.55 -15.79
CA ARG A 16 10.52 6.39 -16.29
C ARG A 16 9.07 6.51 -15.84
N LYS A 17 8.12 6.35 -16.76
CA LYS A 17 6.71 6.22 -16.40
C LYS A 17 6.52 4.93 -15.59
N GLY A 18 6.37 5.06 -14.27
CA GLY A 18 5.97 3.95 -13.41
C GLY A 18 4.54 3.49 -13.72
N PRO A 19 4.18 2.24 -13.39
CA PRO A 19 2.80 1.78 -13.54
C PRO A 19 1.89 2.65 -12.66
N ALA A 20 0.93 3.33 -13.28
CA ALA A 20 -0.02 4.16 -12.56
C ALA A 20 -0.81 3.28 -11.57
N THR A 21 -0.71 3.57 -10.28
CA THR A 21 -1.57 2.98 -9.25
C THR A 21 -2.99 3.55 -9.42
N THR A 22 -3.83 2.80 -10.15
CA THR A 22 -5.25 3.11 -10.31
C THR A 22 -5.94 3.06 -8.95
N ARG A 23 -6.23 4.23 -8.37
CA ARG A 23 -7.27 4.37 -7.33
C ARG A 23 -8.59 3.90 -7.93
N THR A 24 -9.17 2.83 -7.40
CA THR A 24 -10.54 2.41 -7.72
C THR A 24 -11.51 3.34 -7.00
N LEU A 25 -11.80 4.48 -7.61
CA LEU A 25 -12.96 5.29 -7.27
C LEU A 25 -14.20 4.44 -7.55
N ARG A 26 -14.90 3.99 -6.50
CA ARG A 26 -16.23 3.41 -6.63
C ARG A 26 -17.18 4.53 -7.00
N ILE A 27 -17.68 4.48 -8.22
CA ILE A 27 -18.62 5.48 -8.76
C ILE A 27 -20.01 4.99 -8.40
N ASP A 28 -20.82 5.91 -7.89
CA ASP A 28 -22.23 5.66 -7.64
C ASP A 28 -22.90 5.16 -8.93
N PRO A 29 -23.65 4.05 -8.90
CA PRO A 29 -24.26 3.46 -10.09
C PRO A 29 -25.24 4.41 -10.82
N ALA A 30 -25.77 5.44 -10.15
CA ALA A 30 -26.62 6.47 -10.75
C ALA A 30 -25.84 7.71 -11.22
N SER A 31 -24.52 7.77 -11.08
CA SER A 31 -23.73 8.95 -11.47
C SER A 31 -23.70 9.14 -12.99
N PRO A 32 -23.95 10.35 -13.52
CA PRO A 32 -23.85 10.64 -14.95
C PRO A 32 -22.41 10.53 -15.48
N THR A 33 -21.40 10.59 -14.60
CA THR A 33 -19.98 10.35 -14.98
C THR A 33 -19.64 8.88 -15.18
N ARG A 34 -20.58 7.97 -14.88
CA ARG A 34 -20.40 6.53 -15.02
C ARG A 34 -20.06 6.12 -16.45
N LEU A 35 -20.68 6.71 -17.46
CA LEU A 35 -20.37 6.40 -18.86
C LEU A 35 -18.92 6.74 -19.24
N LEU A 36 -18.36 7.80 -18.64
CA LEU A 36 -16.98 8.23 -18.89
C LEU A 36 -15.93 7.35 -18.19
N ARG A 37 -16.33 6.49 -17.22
CA ARG A 37 -15.41 5.69 -16.40
C ARG A 37 -15.75 4.21 -16.28
N ALA A 38 -16.88 3.75 -16.79
CA ALA A 38 -17.22 2.32 -16.95
C ALA A 38 -16.23 1.56 -17.84
N ALA A 39 -15.35 2.29 -18.52
CA ALA A 39 -14.26 1.79 -19.33
C ALA A 39 -12.87 2.17 -18.75
N ALA A 40 -12.75 2.36 -17.43
CA ALA A 40 -11.46 2.71 -16.83
C ALA A 40 -10.46 1.56 -17.03
N ALA A 41 -9.47 1.80 -17.90
CA ALA A 41 -8.36 0.90 -18.10
C ALA A 41 -7.51 0.84 -16.82
N SER A 42 -7.34 -0.36 -16.31
CA SER A 42 -6.47 -0.69 -15.17
C SER A 42 -5.59 -1.89 -15.54
N ALA A 43 -4.74 -2.34 -14.62
CA ALA A 43 -3.96 -3.56 -14.80
C ALA A 43 -4.51 -4.69 -13.91
N CYS A 44 -4.50 -5.90 -14.44
CA CYS A 44 -4.75 -7.11 -13.67
C CYS A 44 -3.66 -7.29 -12.63
N ARG A 45 -4.04 -7.41 -11.36
CA ARG A 45 -3.09 -7.59 -10.24
C ARG A 45 -2.30 -8.90 -10.28
N TRP A 46 -2.67 -9.85 -11.12
CA TRP A 46 -2.01 -11.17 -11.17
C TRP A 46 -1.11 -11.34 -12.39
N CYS A 47 -1.51 -10.79 -13.54
CA CYS A 47 -0.74 -10.93 -14.78
C CYS A 47 -0.23 -9.59 -15.34
N GLY A 48 -0.55 -8.46 -14.71
CA GLY A 48 -0.14 -7.12 -15.14
C GLY A 48 -0.77 -6.63 -16.45
N ASN A 49 -1.54 -7.46 -17.16
CA ASN A 49 -2.18 -7.08 -18.41
C ASN A 49 -3.33 -6.09 -18.20
N HIS A 50 -3.63 -5.28 -19.22
CA HIS A 50 -4.72 -4.31 -19.14
C HIS A 50 -6.09 -4.99 -19.04
N VAL A 51 -6.93 -4.42 -18.17
CA VAL A 51 -8.33 -4.81 -17.98
C VAL A 51 -9.18 -3.56 -17.89
N GLU A 52 -10.40 -3.68 -18.39
CA GLU A 52 -11.42 -2.66 -18.33
C GLU A 52 -12.48 -3.09 -17.31
N TRP A 53 -12.75 -2.26 -16.30
CA TRP A 53 -13.75 -2.58 -15.28
C TRP A 53 -15.12 -2.06 -15.68
N CYS A 54 -15.96 -2.97 -16.16
CA CYS A 54 -17.36 -2.67 -16.48
C CYS A 54 -18.27 -3.17 -15.35
N TYR A 55 -19.51 -2.68 -15.31
CA TYR A 55 -20.47 -3.04 -14.26
C TYR A 55 -21.69 -3.72 -14.85
N ARG A 56 -22.21 -4.73 -14.17
CA ARG A 56 -23.51 -5.34 -14.49
C ARG A 56 -24.66 -4.48 -13.97
N ALA A 57 -25.88 -4.82 -14.38
CA ALA A 57 -27.10 -4.15 -13.91
C ALA A 57 -27.29 -4.23 -12.38
N ASP A 58 -26.79 -5.30 -11.76
CA ASP A 58 -26.77 -5.49 -10.30
C ASP A 58 -25.64 -4.71 -9.59
N GLY A 59 -24.85 -3.92 -10.33
CA GLY A 59 -23.72 -3.15 -9.81
C GLY A 59 -22.44 -3.97 -9.58
N SER A 60 -22.42 -5.27 -9.89
CA SER A 60 -21.23 -6.09 -9.74
C SER A 60 -20.17 -5.74 -10.82
N PRO A 61 -18.90 -5.54 -10.43
CA PRO A 61 -17.84 -5.25 -11.39
C PRO A 61 -17.39 -6.52 -12.12
N VAL A 62 -17.14 -6.40 -13.42
CA VAL A 62 -16.63 -7.45 -14.28
C VAL A 62 -15.38 -6.92 -15.00
N PRO A 63 -14.21 -7.54 -14.82
CA PRO A 63 -13.01 -7.17 -15.57
C PRO A 63 -13.12 -7.74 -16.98
N LEU A 64 -13.31 -6.90 -17.98
CA LEU A 64 -13.31 -7.27 -19.38
C LEU A 64 -11.94 -7.01 -20.01
N HIS A 65 -11.59 -7.81 -21.01
CA HIS A 65 -10.44 -7.52 -21.85
C HIS A 65 -10.78 -6.36 -22.81
N PRO A 66 -9.86 -5.39 -23.03
CA PRO A 66 -10.15 -4.22 -23.88
C PRO A 66 -10.44 -4.53 -25.35
N ALA A 67 -9.88 -5.63 -25.88
CA ALA A 67 -10.11 -6.01 -27.27
C ALA A 67 -11.50 -6.61 -27.48
N GLU A 68 -12.15 -6.16 -28.54
CA GLU A 68 -13.35 -6.78 -29.10
C GLU A 68 -12.96 -7.88 -30.07
N LEU A 69 -13.70 -8.97 -30.04
CA LEU A 69 -13.49 -10.13 -30.89
C LEU A 69 -14.79 -10.45 -31.63
N PRO A 70 -14.72 -11.02 -32.84
CA PRO A 70 -15.90 -11.49 -33.54
C PRO A 70 -16.66 -12.47 -32.66
N ALA A 71 -17.99 -12.35 -32.60
CA ALA A 71 -18.82 -13.23 -31.80
C ALA A 71 -18.62 -14.72 -32.17
N SER A 72 -18.33 -15.01 -33.45
CA SER A 72 -17.98 -16.34 -33.95
C SER A 72 -16.77 -16.95 -33.25
N ASP A 73 -15.83 -16.12 -32.81
CA ASP A 73 -14.55 -16.53 -32.27
C ASP A 73 -14.60 -16.72 -30.74
N ILE A 74 -15.73 -16.39 -30.12
CA ILE A 74 -15.92 -16.48 -28.68
C ILE A 74 -17.00 -17.53 -28.39
N PRO A 75 -16.71 -18.55 -27.56
CA PRO A 75 -17.71 -19.49 -27.10
C PRO A 75 -18.86 -18.74 -26.39
N PRO A 76 -20.13 -19.14 -26.60
CA PRO A 76 -21.29 -18.51 -25.97
C PRO A 76 -21.16 -18.19 -24.47
N PRO A 77 -20.65 -19.10 -23.59
CA PRO A 77 -20.54 -18.80 -22.15
C PRO A 77 -19.50 -17.73 -21.79
N GLN A 78 -18.61 -17.37 -22.73
CA GLN A 78 -17.54 -16.39 -22.52
C GLN A 78 -17.85 -15.04 -23.16
N ARG A 79 -18.99 -14.91 -23.87
CA ARG A 79 -19.39 -13.68 -24.53
C ARG A 79 -19.91 -12.67 -23.52
N TRP A 80 -19.43 -11.45 -23.67
CA TRP A 80 -19.93 -10.26 -22.99
C TRP A 80 -20.22 -9.19 -24.03
N HIS A 81 -21.25 -8.40 -23.82
CA HIS A 81 -21.49 -7.19 -24.60
C HIS A 81 -21.72 -6.00 -23.67
N LEU A 82 -21.45 -4.81 -24.19
CA LEU A 82 -21.67 -3.56 -23.49
C LEU A 82 -22.88 -2.85 -24.10
N ALA A 83 -23.88 -2.54 -23.28
CA ALA A 83 -25.04 -1.74 -23.67
C ALA A 83 -25.25 -0.64 -22.63
N SER A 84 -25.32 0.62 -23.05
CA SER A 84 -25.51 1.77 -22.15
C SER A 84 -24.52 1.81 -20.97
N GLY A 85 -23.27 1.40 -21.21
CA GLY A 85 -22.22 1.32 -20.19
C GLY A 85 -22.42 0.20 -19.14
N LEU A 86 -23.28 -0.78 -19.41
CA LEU A 86 -23.46 -2.00 -18.62
C LEU A 86 -22.90 -3.22 -19.34
N ALA A 87 -22.24 -4.09 -18.60
CA ALA A 87 -21.81 -5.40 -19.05
C ALA A 87 -22.93 -6.42 -18.90
N HIS A 88 -23.28 -7.05 -20.02
CA HIS A 88 -24.30 -8.08 -20.10
C HIS A 88 -23.65 -9.39 -20.60
N PRO A 89 -23.98 -10.54 -19.98
CA PRO A 89 -23.53 -11.84 -20.49
C PRO A 89 -24.23 -12.13 -21.83
N GLY A 90 -23.53 -12.88 -22.70
CA GLY A 90 -23.99 -13.19 -24.06
C GLY A 90 -23.57 -12.13 -25.09
N GLY A 91 -23.96 -12.34 -26.34
CA GLY A 91 -23.53 -11.49 -27.47
C GLY A 91 -24.43 -10.31 -27.81
N GLY A 92 -25.61 -10.18 -27.19
CA GLY A 92 -26.49 -9.03 -27.39
C GLY A 92 -26.97 -8.80 -28.85
N GLY A 93 -26.83 -9.79 -29.74
CA GLY A 93 -27.09 -9.65 -31.17
C GLY A 93 -25.99 -8.92 -31.95
N SER A 94 -24.92 -8.48 -31.29
CA SER A 94 -23.76 -7.85 -31.93
C SER A 94 -22.87 -8.89 -32.62
N SER A 95 -22.25 -8.50 -33.74
CA SER A 95 -21.18 -9.28 -34.39
C SER A 95 -19.87 -9.26 -33.59
N TRP A 96 -19.78 -8.43 -32.57
CA TRP A 96 -18.60 -8.23 -31.73
C TRP A 96 -18.94 -8.49 -30.27
N CYS A 97 -18.04 -9.18 -29.57
CA CYS A 97 -18.17 -9.49 -28.16
C CYS A 97 -16.86 -9.19 -27.43
N ARG A 98 -16.99 -8.88 -26.14
CA ARG A 98 -15.92 -8.83 -25.16
C ARG A 98 -15.81 -10.17 -24.44
N ILE A 99 -14.71 -10.35 -23.73
CA ILE A 99 -14.46 -11.52 -22.89
C ILE A 99 -14.02 -11.07 -21.51
N ALA A 100 -14.50 -11.76 -20.48
CA ALA A 100 -13.99 -11.57 -19.13
C ALA A 100 -12.49 -11.89 -19.07
N HIS A 101 -11.68 -10.99 -18.50
CA HIS A 101 -10.24 -11.17 -18.38
C HIS A 101 -9.87 -12.46 -17.63
N THR A 102 -10.69 -12.91 -16.68
CA THR A 102 -10.49 -14.17 -15.95
C THR A 102 -10.49 -15.40 -16.85
N ALA A 103 -11.15 -15.36 -18.02
CA ALA A 103 -11.14 -16.44 -19.02
C ALA A 103 -9.93 -16.39 -19.97
N LEU A 104 -9.09 -15.36 -19.84
CA LEU A 104 -7.90 -15.10 -20.65
C LEU A 104 -6.61 -14.99 -19.81
N CYS A 105 -6.74 -14.80 -18.50
CA CYS A 105 -5.65 -14.44 -17.62
C CYS A 105 -4.60 -15.55 -17.56
N PRO A 106 -3.33 -15.28 -17.95
CA PRO A 106 -2.26 -16.28 -17.89
C PRO A 106 -1.92 -16.76 -16.47
N ALA A 107 -2.32 -16.00 -15.45
CA ALA A 107 -2.08 -16.32 -14.04
C ALA A 107 -3.20 -17.17 -13.41
N THR A 108 -4.25 -17.50 -14.16
CA THR A 108 -5.34 -18.38 -13.70
C THR A 108 -5.09 -19.82 -14.16
N ALA A 109 -5.62 -20.80 -13.42
CA ALA A 109 -5.53 -22.22 -13.76
C ALA A 109 -5.93 -22.49 -15.22
N PRO A 110 -5.44 -23.59 -15.83
CA PRO A 110 -5.66 -23.90 -17.24
C PRO A 110 -7.14 -23.82 -17.60
N HIS A 111 -7.47 -23.04 -18.62
CA HIS A 111 -8.84 -22.89 -19.05
C HIS A 111 -9.35 -24.21 -19.67
N THR A 112 -10.26 -24.89 -18.99
CA THR A 112 -10.84 -26.18 -19.40
C THR A 112 -12.02 -26.06 -20.37
N GLY A 113 -12.40 -24.83 -20.76
CA GLY A 113 -13.55 -24.57 -21.61
C GLY A 113 -13.27 -24.67 -23.13
N PRO A 114 -14.34 -24.68 -23.95
CA PRO A 114 -14.22 -24.62 -25.40
C PRO A 114 -13.37 -23.41 -25.80
N THR A 115 -12.49 -23.59 -26.78
CA THR A 115 -11.49 -22.60 -27.15
C THR A 115 -11.35 -22.53 -28.67
N THR A 116 -11.26 -21.32 -29.20
CA THR A 116 -11.05 -21.05 -30.64
C THR A 116 -9.57 -20.71 -30.93
N PRO A 117 -9.11 -20.79 -32.19
CA PRO A 117 -7.76 -20.37 -32.56
C PRO A 117 -7.46 -18.90 -32.22
N ALA A 118 -8.44 -18.02 -32.41
CA ALA A 118 -8.34 -16.60 -32.05
C ALA A 118 -8.13 -16.42 -30.53
N LEU A 119 -8.89 -17.15 -29.71
CA LEU A 119 -8.73 -17.13 -28.26
C LEU A 119 -7.36 -17.63 -27.80
N ASN A 120 -6.86 -18.70 -28.41
CA ASN A 120 -5.52 -19.20 -28.13
C ASN A 120 -4.44 -18.19 -28.50
N THR A 121 -4.60 -17.51 -29.63
CA THR A 121 -3.68 -16.45 -30.06
C THR A 121 -3.67 -15.30 -29.06
N LEU A 122 -4.85 -14.87 -28.60
CA LEU A 122 -4.96 -13.83 -27.58
C LEU A 122 -4.34 -14.25 -26.24
N ARG A 123 -4.61 -15.47 -25.76
CA ARG A 123 -4.00 -16.00 -24.53
C ARG A 123 -2.48 -16.07 -24.62
N ARG A 124 -1.93 -16.51 -25.76
CA ARG A 124 -0.47 -16.52 -26.00
C ARG A 124 0.11 -15.11 -25.99
N ALA A 125 -0.54 -14.15 -26.65
CA ALA A 125 -0.10 -12.76 -26.66
C ALA A 125 -0.07 -12.17 -25.24
N LEU A 126 -1.10 -12.42 -24.43
CA LEU A 126 -1.15 -12.01 -23.03
C LEU A 126 -0.08 -12.71 -22.19
N ALA A 127 0.19 -14.00 -22.39
CA ALA A 127 1.23 -14.73 -21.68
C ALA A 127 2.64 -14.21 -21.99
N VAL A 128 2.95 -13.94 -23.27
CA VAL A 128 4.21 -13.30 -23.68
C VAL A 128 4.34 -11.92 -23.06
N ARG A 129 3.26 -11.14 -23.04
CA ARG A 129 3.25 -9.82 -22.41
C ARG A 129 3.47 -9.90 -20.90
N THR A 130 2.81 -10.83 -20.20
CA THR A 130 3.04 -11.08 -18.77
C THR A 130 4.51 -11.39 -18.51
N ARG A 131 5.10 -12.31 -19.29
CA ARG A 131 6.52 -12.66 -19.13
C ARG A 131 7.44 -11.45 -19.30
N ARG A 132 7.21 -10.63 -20.32
CA ARG A 132 7.96 -9.37 -20.50
C ARG A 132 7.76 -8.41 -19.32
N LEU A 133 6.56 -8.32 -18.77
CA LEU A 133 6.29 -7.49 -17.58
C LEU A 133 7.03 -8.03 -16.34
N THR A 134 7.10 -9.34 -16.17
CA THR A 134 7.88 -10.00 -15.12
C THR A 134 9.37 -9.75 -15.30
N ASP A 135 9.92 -9.95 -16.50
CA ASP A 135 11.34 -9.73 -16.81
C ASP A 135 11.77 -8.27 -16.57
N LEU A 136 10.84 -7.33 -16.74
CA LEU A 136 11.05 -5.90 -16.51
C LEU A 136 10.74 -5.45 -15.06
N GLY A 137 10.35 -6.36 -14.18
CA GLY A 137 10.03 -6.07 -12.77
C GLY A 137 8.72 -5.33 -12.54
N PHE A 138 7.81 -5.30 -13.52
CA PHE A 138 6.50 -4.62 -13.43
C PHE A 138 5.35 -5.55 -13.02
N ALA A 139 5.55 -6.87 -13.02
CA ALA A 139 4.56 -7.83 -12.55
C ALA A 139 4.82 -8.20 -11.08
N PRO A 140 3.77 -8.42 -10.27
CA PRO A 140 3.93 -9.02 -8.95
C PRO A 140 4.49 -10.44 -9.11
N GLU A 141 5.40 -10.81 -8.21
CA GLU A 141 6.06 -12.10 -8.18
C GLU A 141 5.01 -13.23 -8.14
N PRO A 142 5.08 -14.24 -9.03
CA PRO A 142 4.12 -15.34 -9.01
C PRO A 142 4.24 -16.10 -7.69
N PRO A 143 3.12 -16.54 -7.08
CA PRO A 143 3.18 -17.41 -5.92
C PRO A 143 3.87 -18.73 -6.32
N HIS A 144 5.06 -18.98 -5.77
CA HIS A 144 5.74 -20.25 -5.92
C HIS A 144 4.84 -21.39 -5.38
N PRO A 145 4.68 -22.51 -6.11
CA PRO A 145 3.99 -23.67 -5.57
C PRO A 145 4.83 -24.24 -4.41
N ALA A 146 4.34 -24.07 -3.18
CA ALA A 146 4.94 -24.67 -2.00
C ALA A 146 4.95 -26.20 -2.16
N THR A 147 6.15 -26.78 -2.18
CA THR A 147 6.33 -28.23 -2.09
C THR A 147 5.97 -28.66 -0.67
N PRO A 148 5.09 -29.65 -0.46
CA PRO A 148 4.75 -30.10 0.88
C PRO A 148 5.87 -31.01 1.40
N THR A 149 6.81 -30.46 2.16
CA THR A 149 7.69 -31.27 2.99
C THR A 149 7.01 -31.48 4.33
N ALA A 150 6.35 -32.63 4.47
CA ALA A 150 5.94 -33.17 5.75
C ALA A 150 7.19 -33.57 6.54
N THR A 151 7.48 -32.92 7.67
CA THR A 151 8.21 -33.55 8.79
C THR A 151 7.93 -32.81 10.10
N GLY A 152 7.27 -33.51 11.04
CA GLY A 152 7.48 -33.38 12.49
C GLY A 152 6.79 -32.23 13.25
N PRO A 153 6.06 -32.51 14.33
CA PRO A 153 5.70 -31.49 15.32
C PRO A 153 6.94 -31.20 16.17
N THR A 154 7.51 -30.01 16.03
CA THR A 154 8.47 -29.48 17.00
C THR A 154 8.14 -28.02 17.25
N GLU A 155 7.69 -27.81 18.49
CA GLU A 155 7.37 -26.57 19.15
C GLU A 155 8.63 -25.71 19.27
N ALA A 156 8.81 -24.79 18.34
CA ALA A 156 9.60 -23.55 18.47
C ALA A 156 9.27 -22.66 17.26
N GLU A 157 8.34 -21.72 17.45
CA GLU A 157 7.92 -20.74 16.44
C GLU A 157 9.14 -19.95 15.93
N PRO A 158 9.60 -20.11 14.67
CA PRO A 158 10.55 -19.19 14.08
C PRO A 158 9.76 -17.94 13.69
N ALA A 159 9.95 -16.87 14.46
CA ALA A 159 9.32 -15.57 14.27
C ALA A 159 9.61 -14.99 12.87
N ALA A 160 8.71 -15.24 11.92
CA ALA A 160 8.67 -14.48 10.68
C ALA A 160 8.55 -12.98 11.01
N PRO A 161 9.08 -12.06 10.18
CA PRO A 161 8.94 -10.63 10.42
C PRO A 161 7.45 -10.24 10.35
N GLN A 162 6.83 -10.15 11.54
CA GLN A 162 5.40 -9.96 11.67
C GLN A 162 5.02 -8.54 11.25
N ARG A 163 4.08 -8.44 10.31
CA ARG A 163 3.50 -7.17 9.86
C ARG A 163 2.34 -6.82 10.80
N PRO A 164 2.50 -5.80 11.67
CA PRO A 164 1.48 -5.45 12.64
C PRO A 164 0.28 -4.74 12.01
N ILE A 165 -0.89 -4.89 12.62
CA ILE A 165 -2.09 -4.12 12.30
C ILE A 165 -2.03 -2.81 13.08
N VAL A 166 -2.16 -1.69 12.40
CA VAL A 166 -2.08 -0.34 12.96
C VAL A 166 -3.40 0.38 12.74
N HIS A 167 -3.97 0.97 13.79
CA HIS A 167 -5.17 1.77 13.71
C HIS A 167 -4.83 3.26 13.77
N MET A 168 -5.08 3.96 12.67
CA MET A 168 -4.87 5.41 12.54
C MET A 168 -5.91 6.00 11.60
N LEU A 169 -6.30 7.25 11.83
CA LEU A 169 -7.29 7.95 11.01
C LEU A 169 -8.60 7.13 10.87
N HIS A 170 -9.03 6.51 11.97
CA HIS A 170 -10.21 5.64 12.05
C HIS A 170 -10.20 4.43 11.09
N THR A 171 -9.04 4.04 10.57
CA THR A 171 -8.90 2.92 9.62
C THR A 171 -7.81 1.97 10.10
N HIS A 172 -8.02 0.67 9.89
CA HIS A 172 -6.99 -0.35 10.12
C HIS A 172 -6.09 -0.48 8.89
N TYR A 173 -4.79 -0.46 9.11
CA TYR A 173 -3.77 -0.67 8.10
C TYR A 173 -2.87 -1.83 8.50
N LEU A 174 -2.47 -2.64 7.54
CA LEU A 174 -1.38 -3.58 7.69
C LEU A 174 -0.07 -2.86 7.41
N ALA A 175 0.83 -2.85 8.39
CA ALA A 175 2.14 -2.26 8.25
C ALA A 175 3.00 -3.05 7.23
N PRO A 176 3.93 -2.40 6.51
CA PRO A 176 4.79 -3.10 5.56
C PRO A 176 5.76 -4.07 6.24
N ARG A 177 6.16 -3.77 7.48
CA ARG A 177 7.20 -4.44 8.27
C ARG A 177 6.90 -4.27 9.76
N PRO A 178 7.60 -4.98 10.67
CA PRO A 178 7.56 -4.66 12.09
C PRO A 178 7.80 -3.17 12.33
N LEU A 179 7.09 -2.56 13.31
CA LEU A 179 7.13 -1.12 13.60
C LEU A 179 8.56 -0.52 13.58
N PRO A 180 9.55 -1.05 14.34
CA PRO A 180 10.90 -0.45 14.38
C PRO A 180 11.67 -0.53 13.06
N ALA A 181 11.23 -1.38 12.12
CA ALA A 181 11.82 -1.55 10.81
C ALA A 181 11.16 -0.67 9.73
N ILE A 182 10.07 0.04 10.04
CA ILE A 182 9.42 0.94 9.09
C ILE A 182 10.30 2.18 8.92
N ARG A 183 10.80 2.40 7.71
CA ARG A 183 11.70 3.52 7.38
C ARG A 183 10.96 4.69 6.76
N CYS A 184 11.44 5.89 7.08
CA CYS A 184 10.95 7.12 6.48
C CYS A 184 11.05 7.08 4.94
N VAL A 185 10.04 7.59 4.24
CA VAL A 185 10.04 7.66 2.76
C VAL A 185 10.64 8.97 2.23
N ALA A 186 10.82 9.98 3.08
CA ALA A 186 11.34 11.28 2.68
C ALA A 186 12.80 11.21 2.18
N GLN A 187 13.12 12.12 1.27
CA GLN A 187 14.44 12.29 0.69
C GLN A 187 15.34 13.13 1.60
N THR A 188 16.59 12.70 1.79
CA THR A 188 17.63 13.48 2.48
C THR A 188 18.24 14.54 1.53
N ARG A 189 19.07 15.44 2.08
CA ARG A 189 19.83 16.40 1.26
C ARG A 189 20.77 15.71 0.25
N THR A 190 21.23 14.49 0.53
CA THR A 190 22.07 13.67 -0.37
C THR A 190 21.27 12.94 -1.45
N ARG A 191 19.96 13.20 -1.54
CA ARG A 191 19.00 12.55 -2.45
C ARG A 191 18.71 11.08 -2.17
N ASP A 192 19.17 10.56 -1.02
CA ASP A 192 18.89 9.20 -0.58
C ASP A 192 17.60 9.11 0.24
N ARG A 193 17.07 7.89 0.40
CA ARG A 193 15.96 7.63 1.33
C ARG A 193 16.44 7.84 2.77
N CYS A 194 15.66 8.56 3.56
CA CYS A 194 15.92 8.74 4.98
C CYS A 194 15.96 7.39 5.72
N ARG A 195 17.04 7.15 6.48
CA ARG A 195 17.25 5.90 7.23
C ARG A 195 16.59 5.89 8.61
N HIS A 196 16.06 7.02 9.07
CA HIS A 196 15.39 7.10 10.36
C HIS A 196 14.07 6.30 10.36
N PRO A 197 13.70 5.70 11.50
CA PRO A 197 12.41 5.03 11.62
C PRO A 197 11.28 6.05 11.42
N ALA A 198 10.24 5.65 10.69
CA ALA A 198 9.03 6.48 10.54
C ALA A 198 8.20 6.48 11.83
N THR A 199 8.40 5.48 12.67
CA THR A 199 7.70 5.27 13.93
C THR A 199 8.55 5.76 15.08
N ASP A 200 7.91 6.37 16.06
CA ASP A 200 8.43 6.49 17.41
C ASP A 200 7.75 5.41 18.28
N PRO A 201 8.49 4.59 19.04
CA PRO A 201 7.88 3.59 19.93
C PRO A 201 6.93 4.19 20.97
N ASP A 202 7.10 5.47 21.35
CA ASP A 202 6.29 6.12 22.39
C ASP A 202 4.98 6.73 21.86
N GLU A 203 4.77 6.72 20.54
CA GLU A 203 3.64 7.35 19.87
C GLU A 203 2.43 6.42 19.71
N GLY A 204 2.36 5.32 20.43
CA GLY A 204 1.21 4.43 20.33
C GLY A 204 1.24 3.34 21.38
N ARG A 205 0.16 2.57 21.40
CA ARG A 205 0.04 1.44 22.34
C ARG A 205 -0.60 0.24 21.68
N TRP A 206 -0.21 -0.93 22.15
CA TRP A 206 -0.86 -2.18 21.78
C TRP A 206 -2.19 -2.32 22.52
N THR A 207 -3.27 -2.61 21.79
CA THR A 207 -4.59 -2.91 22.35
C THR A 207 -5.24 -4.06 21.61
N LEU A 208 -6.12 -4.79 22.28
CA LEU A 208 -7.03 -5.72 21.62
C LEU A 208 -8.24 -4.94 21.14
N MET A 209 -8.63 -5.15 19.89
CA MET A 209 -9.84 -4.59 19.29
C MET A 209 -10.68 -5.70 18.69
N PRO A 210 -12.02 -5.57 18.70
CA PRO A 210 -12.87 -6.53 18.02
C PRO A 210 -12.56 -6.54 16.53
N VAL A 211 -12.54 -7.73 15.94
CA VAL A 211 -12.44 -7.87 14.48
C VAL A 211 -13.80 -7.50 13.89
N ASP A 212 -13.97 -6.24 13.48
CA ASP A 212 -15.25 -5.78 12.93
C ASP A 212 -15.47 -6.30 11.49
N PRO A 213 -16.39 -7.25 11.26
CA PRO A 213 -16.67 -7.76 9.92
C PRO A 213 -17.37 -6.71 9.04
N ALA A 214 -17.95 -5.65 9.62
CA ALA A 214 -18.77 -4.66 8.91
C ALA A 214 -17.97 -3.71 8.01
N THR A 215 -16.65 -3.60 8.23
CA THR A 215 -15.76 -2.83 7.33
C THR A 215 -15.56 -3.49 5.96
N THR A 216 -16.03 -4.72 5.78
CA THR A 216 -15.95 -5.46 4.52
C THR A 216 -17.37 -5.85 4.09
N SER A 217 -17.70 -5.55 2.83
CA SER A 217 -18.95 -5.90 2.10
C SER A 217 -19.68 -7.17 2.58
N PRO A 218 -21.03 -7.25 2.46
CA PRO A 218 -21.91 -8.14 3.22
C PRO A 218 -21.60 -9.62 3.01
N LYS A 219 -20.61 -10.12 3.75
CA LYS A 219 -20.27 -11.54 3.90
C LYS A 219 -20.47 -11.91 5.36
N HIS A 220 -21.68 -11.68 5.87
CA HIS A 220 -22.08 -12.03 7.24
C HIS A 220 -21.91 -13.53 7.54
N LEU A 221 -21.91 -14.39 6.51
CA LEU A 221 -21.79 -15.84 6.66
C LEU A 221 -20.38 -16.33 7.04
N ALA A 222 -19.33 -15.53 6.83
CA ALA A 222 -17.95 -15.93 7.12
C ALA A 222 -17.39 -15.31 8.42
N ALA A 223 -18.18 -14.47 9.11
CA ALA A 223 -17.74 -13.77 10.32
C ALA A 223 -17.35 -14.74 11.45
N HIS A 224 -18.00 -15.91 11.55
CA HIS A 224 -17.66 -16.95 12.52
C HIS A 224 -16.28 -17.58 12.34
N LEU A 225 -15.61 -17.36 11.20
CA LEU A 225 -14.26 -17.87 10.94
C LEU A 225 -13.15 -16.92 11.43
N LEU A 226 -13.52 -15.71 11.87
CA LEU A 226 -12.58 -14.72 12.37
C LEU A 226 -12.49 -14.80 13.90
N PRO A 227 -11.31 -14.55 14.48
CA PRO A 227 -11.18 -14.39 15.93
C PRO A 227 -12.06 -13.24 16.44
N ALA A 228 -12.47 -13.32 17.71
CA ALA A 228 -13.23 -12.24 18.34
C ALA A 228 -12.42 -10.93 18.40
N ASP A 229 -11.15 -11.03 18.81
CA ASP A 229 -10.26 -9.89 19.00
C ASP A 229 -8.98 -10.02 18.17
N MET A 230 -8.39 -8.87 17.85
CA MET A 230 -7.09 -8.74 17.22
C MET A 230 -6.23 -7.69 17.93
N ALA A 231 -4.93 -7.95 18.01
CA ALA A 231 -3.92 -7.03 18.50
C ALA A 231 -3.63 -5.97 17.45
N VAL A 232 -3.80 -4.72 17.87
CA VAL A 232 -3.68 -3.54 17.03
C VAL A 232 -2.78 -2.53 17.72
N TYR A 233 -1.86 -1.94 16.97
CA TYR A 233 -1.12 -0.77 17.42
C TYR A 233 -1.98 0.47 17.21
N TYR A 234 -2.47 1.04 18.31
CA TYR A 234 -3.45 2.10 18.32
C TYR A 234 -2.78 3.47 18.35
N LEU A 235 -3.05 4.27 17.32
CA LEU A 235 -2.52 5.64 17.14
C LEU A 235 -3.62 6.71 17.20
N SER A 236 -4.89 6.33 17.30
CA SER A 236 -6.00 7.29 17.22
C SER A 236 -6.08 8.24 18.42
N ASP A 237 -5.40 7.93 19.54
CA ASP A 237 -5.25 8.84 20.70
C ASP A 237 -4.25 9.98 20.43
N LEU A 238 -3.45 9.89 19.38
CA LEU A 238 -2.46 10.92 19.04
C LEU A 238 -3.09 12.14 18.36
N PRO A 239 -2.41 13.29 18.40
CA PRO A 239 -2.77 14.43 17.57
C PRO A 239 -2.90 14.05 16.09
N TYR A 240 -3.91 14.58 15.42
CA TYR A 240 -4.20 14.29 14.00
C TYR A 240 -2.98 14.47 13.09
N ALA A 241 -2.13 15.48 13.35
CA ALA A 241 -0.90 15.71 12.60
C ALA A 241 0.08 14.53 12.69
N VAL A 242 0.24 13.94 13.89
CA VAL A 242 1.11 12.78 14.11
C VAL A 242 0.56 11.55 13.39
N GLN A 243 -0.77 11.33 13.43
CA GLN A 243 -1.41 10.26 12.66
C GLN A 243 -1.21 10.43 11.15
N LEU A 244 -1.29 11.67 10.64
CA LEU A 244 -1.06 11.96 9.23
C LEU A 244 0.41 11.76 8.85
N ARG A 245 1.36 12.07 9.75
CA ARG A 245 2.78 11.80 9.57
C ARG A 245 3.06 10.29 9.48
N TRP A 246 2.47 9.52 10.38
CA TRP A 246 2.49 8.05 10.34
C TRP A 246 1.93 7.55 9.01
N ARG A 247 0.78 8.07 8.57
CA ARG A 247 0.16 7.73 7.28
C ARG A 247 1.07 8.06 6.09
N ARG A 248 1.83 9.15 6.15
CA ARG A 248 2.85 9.54 5.16
C ARG A 248 4.17 8.78 5.30
N GLN A 249 4.30 7.91 6.31
CA GLN A 249 5.50 7.15 6.62
C GLN A 249 6.73 8.06 6.74
N ARG A 250 6.60 9.17 7.48
CA ARG A 250 7.68 10.12 7.74
C ARG A 250 8.15 10.05 9.19
N CYS A 251 9.47 10.16 9.41
CA CYS A 251 10.02 10.26 10.75
C CYS A 251 9.72 11.65 11.35
N PRO A 252 9.82 11.83 12.68
CA PRO A 252 9.60 13.12 13.34
C PRO A 252 10.44 14.27 12.74
N ILE A 253 11.69 13.98 12.34
CA ILE A 253 12.59 14.95 11.70
C ILE A 253 12.03 15.48 10.36
N HIS A 254 11.30 14.63 9.62
CA HIS A 254 10.73 14.97 8.31
C HIS A 254 9.24 15.32 8.37
N ASP A 255 8.64 15.44 9.56
CA ASP A 255 7.22 15.74 9.72
C ASP A 255 6.84 17.06 9.02
N HIS A 256 7.60 18.11 9.33
CA HIS A 256 7.37 19.46 8.81
C HIS A 256 8.26 19.81 7.61
N SER A 257 8.97 18.82 7.05
CA SER A 257 9.86 19.06 5.92
C SER A 257 9.11 19.09 4.60
N ILE A 258 9.50 20.00 3.71
CA ILE A 258 9.06 20.02 2.31
C ILE A 258 9.83 19.02 1.43
N ALA A 259 10.66 18.16 2.02
CA ALA A 259 11.39 17.12 1.31
C ALA A 259 10.45 16.24 0.48
N ALA A 260 10.86 15.92 -0.74
CA ALA A 260 10.15 14.99 -1.61
C ALA A 260 10.18 13.57 -1.03
N ASP A 261 9.21 12.74 -1.40
CA ASP A 261 9.21 11.32 -1.04
C ASP A 261 9.95 10.52 -2.12
N THR A 262 10.87 9.64 -1.69
CA THR A 262 11.65 8.75 -2.56
C THR A 262 10.91 7.44 -2.87
N ALA A 263 9.91 7.10 -2.07
CA ALA A 263 9.12 5.88 -2.19
C ALA A 263 7.65 6.16 -1.86
N ILE A 264 6.76 5.36 -2.43
CA ILE A 264 5.33 5.38 -2.04
C ILE A 264 5.22 4.80 -0.63
N THR A 265 4.29 5.33 0.18
CA THR A 265 3.97 4.75 1.49
C THR A 265 3.51 3.31 1.34
N GLU A 266 4.06 2.41 2.14
CA GLU A 266 3.89 0.97 1.97
C GLU A 266 2.74 0.42 2.86
N TRP A 267 1.87 1.30 3.37
CA TRP A 267 0.70 0.95 4.18
C TRP A 267 -0.40 0.31 3.34
N GLU A 268 -0.81 -0.91 3.70
CA GLU A 268 -1.92 -1.63 3.06
C GLU A 268 -3.21 -1.46 3.88
N PRO A 269 -4.37 -1.14 3.28
CA PRO A 269 -5.65 -1.22 4.01
C PRO A 269 -5.88 -2.63 4.54
N PHE A 270 -6.21 -2.75 5.83
CA PHE A 270 -6.47 -4.05 6.44
C PHE A 270 -7.87 -4.55 6.05
N ASP A 271 -7.91 -5.83 5.70
CA ASP A 271 -9.11 -6.61 5.39
C ASP A 271 -8.97 -7.92 6.19
N PRO A 272 -9.86 -8.17 7.18
CA PRO A 272 -9.74 -9.33 8.06
C PRO A 272 -9.71 -10.68 7.33
N PHE A 273 -10.39 -10.80 6.18
CA PHE A 273 -10.46 -12.05 5.44
C PHE A 273 -9.19 -12.27 4.60
N LEU A 274 -8.69 -11.22 3.96
CA LEU A 274 -7.46 -11.30 3.15
C LEU A 274 -6.21 -11.39 4.03
N HIS A 275 -6.23 -10.78 5.21
CA HIS A 275 -5.06 -10.65 6.08
C HIS A 275 -5.19 -11.44 7.38
N HIS A 276 -6.02 -12.49 7.41
CA HIS A 276 -6.23 -13.33 8.59
C HIS A 276 -4.93 -13.90 9.17
N ALA A 277 -3.93 -14.19 8.34
CA ALA A 277 -2.61 -14.66 8.76
C ALA A 277 -1.81 -13.64 9.61
N HIS A 278 -2.20 -12.36 9.57
CA HIS A 278 -1.60 -11.29 10.35
C HIS A 278 -2.40 -10.96 11.62
N ILE A 279 -3.57 -11.58 11.82
CA ILE A 279 -4.36 -11.40 13.03
C ILE A 279 -3.69 -12.13 14.19
N ARG A 280 -3.39 -11.39 15.25
CA ARG A 280 -2.88 -11.93 16.51
C ARG A 280 -3.92 -11.69 17.59
N THR A 281 -4.26 -12.71 18.36
CA THR A 281 -5.28 -12.62 19.43
C THR A 281 -4.69 -12.27 20.79
N ARG A 282 -3.37 -12.04 20.85
CA ARG A 282 -2.63 -11.68 22.06
C ARG A 282 -1.78 -10.46 21.77
N LEU A 283 -1.67 -9.57 22.76
CA LEU A 283 -0.76 -8.44 22.67
C LEU A 283 0.68 -8.96 22.56
N PRO A 284 1.55 -8.25 21.81
CA PRO A 284 2.98 -8.54 21.85
C PRO A 284 3.47 -8.36 23.29
N THR A 285 3.97 -9.44 23.89
CA THR A 285 4.67 -9.36 25.17
C THR A 285 6.04 -8.76 24.88
N ASP A 286 6.43 -7.72 25.64
CA ASP A 286 7.84 -7.34 25.66
C ASP A 286 8.66 -8.57 26.04
N PRO A 287 9.79 -8.84 25.34
CA PRO A 287 10.68 -9.89 25.81
C PRO A 287 11.02 -9.57 27.27
N PRO A 288 10.95 -10.56 28.19
CA PRO A 288 11.37 -10.32 29.56
C PRO A 288 12.78 -9.72 29.53
N PRO A 289 13.08 -8.70 30.35
CA PRO A 289 14.44 -8.16 30.43
C PRO A 289 15.37 -9.35 30.60
N GLY A 290 16.23 -9.57 29.61
CA GLY A 290 17.17 -10.68 29.62
C GLY A 290 17.92 -10.67 30.95
N PRO A 291 18.29 -11.84 31.50
CA PRO A 291 18.96 -11.90 32.79
C PRO A 291 20.14 -10.93 32.74
N HIS A 292 20.06 -9.89 33.60
CA HIS A 292 21.20 -9.02 33.85
C HIS A 292 22.41 -9.92 34.07
N PRO A 293 23.56 -9.68 33.40
CA PRO A 293 24.77 -10.37 33.79
C PRO A 293 24.96 -10.09 35.28
N THR A 294 24.87 -11.16 36.03
CA THR A 294 25.10 -11.24 37.45
C THR A 294 26.35 -10.45 37.76
N THR A 295 26.20 -9.49 38.66
CA THR A 295 27.21 -8.98 39.58
C THR A 295 28.60 -9.55 39.33
N THR A 296 29.43 -8.78 38.63
CA THR A 296 30.87 -8.95 38.72
C THR A 296 31.25 -8.76 40.19
N ASP A 297 31.73 -9.85 40.76
CA ASP A 297 32.43 -9.96 42.03
C ASP A 297 33.38 -8.77 42.25
N PRO A 298 33.27 -7.99 43.34
CA PRO A 298 34.18 -6.90 43.66
C PRO A 298 35.50 -7.45 44.22
N ALA A 299 36.28 -8.12 43.38
CA ALA A 299 37.59 -8.64 43.76
C ALA A 299 38.60 -8.57 42.62
N SER A 300 38.79 -7.38 42.03
CA SER A 300 40.00 -7.05 41.25
C SER A 300 40.14 -5.54 41.10
N ARG A 301 40.53 -4.88 42.20
CA ARG A 301 40.99 -3.49 42.22
C ARG A 301 42.51 -3.48 42.09
N PRO A 302 43.11 -3.06 40.96
CA PRO A 302 44.47 -2.55 40.98
C PRO A 302 44.47 -1.08 41.46
N PRO A 303 45.49 -0.65 42.22
CA PRO A 303 45.54 0.69 42.79
C PRO A 303 45.84 1.76 41.73
N SER A 304 45.05 2.83 41.79
CA SER A 304 45.26 4.08 41.06
C SER A 304 46.24 4.97 41.85
N PRO A 305 47.29 5.53 41.22
CA PRO A 305 48.07 6.60 41.84
C PRO A 305 47.47 7.99 41.54
N ALA A 306 47.71 8.85 42.51
CA ALA A 306 47.05 10.11 42.81
C ALA A 306 47.23 11.26 41.81
N ALA A 307 46.27 12.17 41.96
CA ALA A 307 46.11 13.52 41.45
C ALA A 307 47.32 14.47 41.53
N HIS A 308 47.37 15.40 40.56
CA HIS A 308 47.74 16.81 40.67
C HIS A 308 46.91 17.52 39.58
N LEU A 309 45.83 18.27 39.84
CA LEU A 309 45.66 19.55 40.53
C LEU A 309 46.50 20.69 39.93
N VAL A 310 45.91 21.50 39.04
CA VAL A 310 46.08 22.97 39.01
C VAL A 310 44.89 23.66 38.29
N ASP A 311 44.27 24.62 39.00
CA ASP A 311 43.69 25.94 38.64
C ASP A 311 42.94 26.20 37.32
N ALA A 312 42.05 27.19 37.16
CA ALA A 312 41.16 28.03 37.97
C ALA A 312 40.73 29.18 37.03
N ASP A 313 39.42 29.30 36.72
CA ASP A 313 38.61 30.53 36.42
C ASP A 313 39.12 31.61 35.41
N PRO A 314 38.34 32.66 35.00
CA PRO A 314 36.95 33.02 35.33
C PRO A 314 36.04 33.47 34.14
N ALA A 315 34.74 33.49 34.45
CA ALA A 315 33.63 34.39 34.04
C ALA A 315 33.80 35.43 32.89
N CYS A 316 32.82 35.47 31.97
CA CYS A 316 31.85 36.58 31.84
C CYS A 316 30.74 36.31 30.78
N PRO A 317 29.47 36.70 31.03
CA PRO A 317 28.35 36.78 30.07
C PRO A 317 28.14 38.26 29.62
N PRO A 318 26.94 38.75 29.23
CA PRO A 318 25.90 38.31 28.26
C PRO A 318 25.65 39.40 27.18
N THR A 319 24.92 39.11 26.09
CA THR A 319 24.18 40.18 25.37
C THR A 319 22.98 39.63 24.59
N ALA A 320 21.77 39.94 25.05
CA ALA A 320 20.58 40.11 24.21
C ALA A 320 20.52 41.57 23.73
N PRO A 321 19.88 41.88 22.59
CA PRO A 321 18.68 42.70 22.74
C PRO A 321 17.55 42.45 21.72
N ALA A 322 16.34 42.73 22.22
CA ALA A 322 15.25 43.49 21.62
C ALA A 322 14.57 43.02 20.31
N ALA A 323 13.28 42.72 20.47
CA ALA A 323 12.24 42.86 19.45
C ALA A 323 12.08 44.31 18.95
N PRO A 324 11.43 44.50 17.78
CA PRO A 324 10.19 45.28 17.85
C PRO A 324 9.02 44.74 16.99
N SER A 325 7.87 44.80 17.63
CA SER A 325 6.51 45.13 17.19
C SER A 325 6.21 45.44 15.71
N ARG A 326 5.12 44.76 15.27
CA ARG A 326 3.92 45.27 14.56
C ARG A 326 4.10 45.98 13.21
N GLN A 327 3.46 45.41 12.18
CA GLN A 327 2.67 46.18 11.21
C GLN A 327 1.49 45.33 10.70
N SER A 328 0.29 45.86 10.94
CA SER A 328 -0.99 45.37 10.40
C SER A 328 -1.10 45.74 8.92
N PRO A 329 -1.73 44.91 8.06
CA PRO A 329 -2.00 45.27 6.67
C PRO A 329 -3.19 46.25 6.56
N PRO A 330 -3.22 47.09 5.51
CA PRO A 330 -4.24 48.11 5.29
C PRO A 330 -5.60 47.55 4.85
N GLN A 331 -6.64 48.28 5.23
CA GLN A 331 -8.05 48.07 4.91
C GLN A 331 -8.32 48.26 3.41
N SER A 332 -9.07 47.33 2.81
CA SER A 332 -9.67 47.47 1.48
C SER A 332 -10.89 48.41 1.52
N PRO A 333 -11.10 49.28 0.51
CA PRO A 333 -12.31 50.09 0.41
C PRO A 333 -13.50 49.30 -0.16
N SER A 334 -14.68 49.59 0.39
CA SER A 334 -16.00 49.12 -0.07
C SER A 334 -16.31 49.55 -1.51
N PRO A 335 -17.08 48.76 -2.28
CA PRO A 335 -17.60 49.17 -3.57
C PRO A 335 -18.85 50.05 -3.42
N VAL A 336 -18.87 51.15 -4.18
CA VAL A 336 -20.03 52.00 -4.45
C VAL A 336 -20.95 51.29 -5.46
N ALA A 337 -22.25 51.38 -5.19
CA ALA A 337 -23.33 50.86 -6.00
C ALA A 337 -23.49 51.61 -7.32
N GLN A 338 -23.77 50.84 -8.38
CA GLN A 338 -24.72 51.15 -9.46
C GLN A 338 -25.09 49.86 -10.17
#